data_AF-A0A8S8XCG9-F1
#
_entry.id   AF-A0A8S8XCG9-F1
#
_cell.length_a   1.000
_cell.length_b   1.000
_cell.length_c   1.000
_cell.angle_alpha   90.00
_cell.angle_beta   90.00
_cell.angle_gamma   90.00
#
_symmetry.space_group_name_H-M   'P 1'
#
loop_
_entity.id
_entity.type
_entity.pdbx_description
1 polymer ?
#
loop_
_entity_poly.entity_id
_entity_poly.type
_entity_poly.pdbx_seq_one_letter_code
_entity_poly.pdbx_strand_id
1 'polypeptide(L)'
;MRRRTFLIAVGATIVAPRWADAAPLPERRLRLIHGDTNETIDAVFRNSDGAVNDEALAALSEFLRDRHVEEIKSYEPAVLDILWESLGKVDRDRATVLSGYRTFETNEKLRRTSKIGVAEGSQHIYGRAIDIYVDGKIANVAKAARAMKRGGVGWYPQNKFVHLDCGPVREWTTGGVLPASAGFKNLLAPGVTQFKGPFGKQQRIDLGHALAKAQYQQRMRGIFFPK
;
A
#
# COMPACT_ATOMS: atom_id res chain seq x y z
N MET A 1 11.60 -30.65 -79.10
CA MET A 1 12.03 -30.52 -77.68
C MET A 1 13.06 -29.39 -77.55
N ARG A 2 12.69 -28.24 -76.94
CA ARG A 2 13.63 -27.32 -76.26
C ARG A 2 12.88 -26.64 -75.11
N ARG A 3 13.50 -26.69 -73.93
CA ARG A 3 12.96 -26.37 -72.60
C ARG A 3 13.21 -24.90 -72.26
N ARG A 4 12.19 -24.27 -71.65
CA ARG A 4 12.22 -23.31 -70.52
C ARG A 4 13.00 -22.01 -70.68
N THR A 5 12.34 -20.87 -70.49
CA THR A 5 12.62 -19.97 -69.34
C THR A 5 11.42 -19.02 -69.13
N PHE A 6 10.78 -19.07 -67.97
CA PHE A 6 9.85 -18.04 -67.47
C PHE A 6 10.49 -17.53 -66.18
N LEU A 7 10.79 -16.23 -66.13
CA LEU A 7 11.29 -15.56 -64.93
C LEU A 7 10.09 -15.02 -64.15
N ILE A 8 9.86 -15.56 -62.95
CA ILE A 8 8.94 -14.96 -61.95
C ILE A 8 9.83 -14.14 -61.02
N ALA A 9 9.70 -12.82 -61.08
CA ALA A 9 10.26 -11.92 -60.08
C ALA A 9 9.30 -11.84 -58.89
N VAL A 10 9.64 -12.49 -57.78
CA VAL A 10 8.95 -12.30 -56.50
C VAL A 10 9.62 -11.11 -55.79
N GLY A 11 8.93 -9.97 -55.79
CA GLY A 11 9.32 -8.83 -54.96
C GLY A 11 9.09 -9.16 -53.48
N ALA A 12 10.16 -9.31 -52.71
CA ALA A 12 10.06 -9.44 -51.27
C ALA A 12 9.96 -8.05 -50.64
N THR A 13 8.75 -7.61 -50.29
CA THR A 13 8.55 -6.46 -49.42
C THR A 13 8.92 -6.86 -48.00
N ILE A 14 10.12 -6.47 -47.56
CA ILE A 14 10.51 -6.58 -46.15
C ILE A 14 9.71 -5.53 -45.38
N VAL A 15 8.60 -5.93 -44.77
CA VAL A 15 7.95 -5.13 -43.74
C VAL A 15 8.82 -5.27 -42.50
N ALA A 16 9.76 -4.33 -42.31
CA ALA A 16 10.46 -4.23 -41.04
C ALA A 16 9.42 -3.95 -39.94
N PRO A 17 9.39 -4.72 -38.84
CA PRO A 17 8.53 -4.37 -37.72
C PRO A 17 8.92 -2.96 -37.27
N ARG A 18 7.96 -2.03 -37.24
CA ARG A 18 8.15 -0.78 -36.50
C ARG A 18 8.04 -1.17 -35.04
N TRP A 19 9.17 -1.20 -34.35
CA TRP A 19 9.18 -1.26 -32.89
C TRP A 19 8.55 0.06 -32.46
N ALA A 20 7.30 -0.01 -32.01
CA ALA A 20 6.66 1.17 -31.45
C ALA A 20 7.37 1.44 -30.13
N ASP A 21 8.27 2.43 -30.11
CA ASP A 21 8.82 2.94 -28.87
C ASP A 21 7.63 3.42 -28.02
N ALA A 22 7.41 2.75 -26.89
CA ALA A 22 6.38 3.15 -25.96
C ALA A 22 6.73 4.54 -25.44
N ALA A 23 5.76 5.46 -25.45
CA ALA A 23 5.94 6.77 -24.85
C ALA A 23 6.33 6.61 -23.36
N PRO A 24 7.30 7.40 -22.85
CA PRO A 24 7.73 7.30 -21.47
C PRO A 24 6.57 7.55 -20.51
N LEU A 25 6.47 6.74 -19.46
CA LEU A 25 5.51 6.94 -18.37
C LEU A 25 5.92 8.19 -17.56
N PRO A 26 4.95 8.86 -16.91
CA PRO A 26 5.27 9.90 -15.95
C PRO A 26 6.03 9.30 -14.77
N GLU A 27 7.18 9.90 -14.44
CA GLU A 27 7.91 9.59 -13.21
C GLU A 27 7.03 9.78 -11.99
N ARG A 28 7.14 8.88 -11.01
CA ARG A 28 6.43 9.02 -9.74
C ARG A 28 7.37 9.57 -8.68
N ARG A 29 7.21 10.87 -8.43
CA ARG A 29 7.95 11.63 -7.41
C ARG A 29 7.09 11.84 -6.17
N LEU A 30 7.64 11.56 -4.99
CA LEU A 30 7.01 11.87 -3.71
C LEU A 30 7.82 12.95 -2.98
N ARG A 31 7.13 14.02 -2.56
CA ARG A 31 7.66 15.02 -1.64
C ARG A 31 6.97 14.87 -0.30
N LEU A 32 7.72 14.48 0.73
CA LEU A 32 7.17 14.19 2.04
C LEU A 32 7.86 15.04 3.10
N ILE A 33 7.09 15.44 4.10
CA ILE A 33 7.59 16.09 5.32
C ILE A 33 7.19 15.21 6.49
N HIS A 34 8.11 14.93 7.41
CA HIS A 34 7.76 14.22 8.61
C HIS A 34 7.15 15.18 9.65
N GLY A 35 5.98 14.84 10.19
CA GLY A 35 5.22 15.72 11.09
C GLY A 35 5.94 16.10 12.39
N ASP A 36 6.71 15.18 12.99
CA ASP A 36 7.39 15.42 14.26
C ASP A 36 8.80 16.04 14.12
N THR A 37 9.58 15.58 13.13
CA THR A 37 11.00 15.96 12.99
C THR A 37 11.22 17.09 11.99
N ASN A 38 10.21 17.40 11.16
CA ASN A 38 10.33 18.29 10.00
C ASN A 38 11.38 17.84 8.97
N GLU A 39 11.89 16.60 9.06
CA GLU A 39 12.70 16.00 8.00
C GLU A 39 11.90 15.99 6.70
N THR A 40 12.60 16.15 5.57
CA THR A 40 11.96 16.16 4.26
C THR A 40 12.66 15.24 3.30
N ILE A 41 11.90 14.66 2.36
CA ILE A 41 12.44 13.86 1.26
C ILE A 41 11.73 14.25 -0.05
N ASP A 42 12.51 14.30 -1.14
CA ASP A 42 12.04 14.45 -2.51
C ASP A 42 12.67 13.33 -3.34
N ALA A 43 11.89 12.30 -3.67
CA ALA A 43 12.39 11.08 -4.29
C ALA A 43 11.52 10.65 -5.47
N VAL A 44 12.18 10.32 -6.59
CA VAL A 44 11.56 9.66 -7.76
C VAL A 44 11.68 8.16 -7.56
N PHE A 45 10.62 7.52 -7.05
CA PHE A 45 10.63 6.10 -6.70
C PHE A 45 10.22 5.19 -7.86
N ARG A 46 9.61 5.76 -8.91
CA ARG A 46 9.28 5.04 -10.15
C ARG A 46 9.77 5.84 -11.35
N ASN A 47 10.60 5.20 -12.15
CA ASN A 47 11.22 5.75 -13.35
C ASN A 47 10.20 5.84 -14.50
N SER A 48 10.60 6.52 -15.57
CA SER A 48 9.78 6.70 -16.79
C SER A 48 9.59 5.41 -17.60
N ASP A 49 10.35 4.36 -17.34
CA ASP A 49 10.14 3.00 -17.85
C ASP A 49 9.17 2.18 -16.97
N GLY A 50 8.71 2.76 -15.86
CA GLY A 50 7.85 2.11 -14.88
C GLY A 50 8.58 1.27 -13.84
N ALA A 51 9.90 1.10 -13.94
CA ALA A 51 10.70 0.37 -12.97
C ALA A 51 10.76 1.10 -11.62
N VAL A 52 10.90 0.34 -10.54
CA VAL A 52 11.15 0.89 -9.21
C VAL A 52 12.60 1.34 -9.15
N ASN A 53 12.83 2.54 -8.63
CA ASN A 53 14.17 3.02 -8.33
C ASN A 53 14.57 2.54 -6.93
N ASP A 54 15.47 1.57 -6.85
CA ASP A 54 15.86 0.91 -5.60
C ASP A 54 16.55 1.86 -4.61
N GLU A 55 17.35 2.81 -5.09
CA GLU A 55 18.01 3.82 -4.25
C GLU A 55 16.97 4.77 -3.64
N ALA A 56 16.04 5.26 -4.46
CA ALA A 56 14.95 6.10 -3.98
C ALA A 56 14.01 5.33 -3.02
N LEU A 57 13.77 4.04 -3.26
CA LEU A 57 12.99 3.20 -2.37
C LEU A 57 13.69 2.98 -1.03
N ALA A 58 15.01 2.79 -1.03
CA ALA A 58 15.81 2.68 0.19
C ALA A 58 15.75 3.98 1.01
N ALA A 59 15.95 5.13 0.36
CA ALA A 59 15.84 6.44 1.00
C ALA A 59 14.43 6.70 1.57
N LEU A 60 13.37 6.33 0.83
CA LEU A 60 11.99 6.41 1.34
C LEU A 60 11.75 5.46 2.51
N SER A 61 12.34 4.26 2.50
CA SER A 61 12.21 3.29 3.58
C SER A 61 12.89 3.78 4.86
N GLU A 62 14.05 4.44 4.74
CA GLU A 62 14.73 5.10 5.86
C GLU A 62 13.94 6.31 6.37
N PHE A 63 13.41 7.14 5.47
CA PHE A 63 12.55 8.27 5.85
C PHE A 63 11.29 7.81 6.59
N LEU A 64 10.71 6.68 6.17
CA LEU A 64 9.50 6.09 6.74
C LEU A 64 9.79 5.06 7.85
N ARG A 65 11.01 4.99 8.36
CA ARG A 65 11.41 4.03 9.40
C ARG A 65 10.65 4.22 10.72
N ASP A 66 10.72 3.20 11.58
CA ASP A 66 10.22 3.35 12.94
C ASP A 66 11.22 4.13 13.79
N ARG A 67 11.02 5.45 13.92
CA ARG A 67 11.92 6.33 14.68
C ARG A 67 11.89 6.17 16.20
N HIS A 68 10.97 5.36 16.74
CA HIS A 68 11.01 5.09 18.19
C HIS A 68 12.20 4.19 18.55
N VAL A 69 12.64 3.37 17.59
CA VAL A 69 13.70 2.37 17.76
C VAL A 69 14.73 2.41 16.61
N GLU A 70 14.63 3.40 15.74
CA GLU A 70 15.46 3.61 14.53
C GLU A 70 15.56 2.36 13.62
N GLU A 71 14.50 1.54 13.55
CA GLU A 71 14.48 0.34 12.73
C GLU A 71 13.92 0.63 11.32
N ILE A 72 14.69 0.29 10.30
CA ILE A 72 14.34 0.45 8.89
C ILE A 72 13.73 -0.84 8.36
N LYS A 73 12.64 -0.72 7.61
CA LYS A 73 12.06 -1.82 6.83
C LYS A 73 11.80 -1.36 5.41
N SER A 74 12.15 -2.21 4.44
CA SER A 74 11.84 -1.95 3.04
C SER A 74 10.33 -1.77 2.84
N TYR A 75 9.97 -0.67 2.19
CA TYR A 75 8.60 -0.33 1.89
C TYR A 75 8.10 -1.04 0.62
N GLU A 76 6.83 -1.44 0.63
CA GLU A 76 6.18 -1.99 -0.55
C GLU A 76 5.88 -0.85 -1.56
N PRO A 77 6.37 -0.91 -2.82
CA PRO A 77 6.14 0.16 -3.80
C PRO A 77 4.65 0.45 -4.05
N ALA A 78 3.77 -0.54 -3.85
CA ALA A 78 2.34 -0.41 -4.06
C ALA A 78 1.68 0.64 -3.14
N VAL A 79 2.10 0.79 -1.87
CA VAL A 79 1.53 1.83 -0.99
C VAL A 79 2.00 3.22 -1.40
N LEU A 80 3.23 3.35 -1.90
CA LEU A 80 3.78 4.60 -2.44
C LEU A 80 3.06 5.01 -3.73
N ASP A 81 2.71 4.04 -4.57
CA ASP A 81 1.87 4.29 -5.75
C ASP A 81 0.47 4.80 -5.39
N ILE A 82 -0.17 4.20 -4.38
CA ILE A 82 -1.48 4.65 -3.89
C ILE A 82 -1.39 6.08 -3.38
N LEU A 83 -0.34 6.41 -2.61
CA LEU A 83 -0.10 7.76 -2.11
C LEU A 83 0.08 8.76 -3.27
N TRP A 84 0.99 8.46 -4.19
CA TRP A 84 1.29 9.32 -5.33
C TRP A 84 0.04 9.61 -6.17
N GLU A 85 -0.72 8.56 -6.53
CA GLU A 85 -1.94 8.71 -7.31
C GLU A 85 -3.03 9.47 -6.54
N SER A 86 -3.11 9.30 -5.22
CA SER A 86 -4.07 10.02 -4.38
C SER A 86 -3.79 11.51 -4.34
N LEU A 87 -2.52 11.90 -4.24
CA LEU A 87 -2.08 13.29 -4.23
C LEU A 87 -2.32 13.95 -5.59
N GLY A 88 -1.96 13.26 -6.68
CA GLY A 88 -2.19 13.75 -8.05
C GLY A 88 -3.67 14.01 -8.34
N LYS A 89 -4.57 13.13 -7.87
CA LYS A 89 -6.04 13.30 -8.03
C LYS A 89 -6.64 14.51 -7.30
N VAL A 90 -5.88 15.16 -6.41
CA VAL A 90 -6.35 16.32 -5.64
C VAL A 90 -5.48 17.56 -5.85
N ASP A 91 -4.67 17.55 -6.90
CA ASP A 91 -3.72 18.61 -7.27
C ASP A 91 -2.78 18.96 -6.11
N ARG A 92 -2.18 17.92 -5.53
CA ARG A 92 -1.13 18.03 -4.51
C ARG A 92 0.08 17.22 -4.93
N ASP A 93 1.26 17.74 -4.60
CA ASP A 93 2.55 17.10 -4.84
C ASP A 93 3.30 16.80 -3.54
N ARG A 94 2.71 17.16 -2.39
CA ARG A 94 3.30 17.05 -1.06
C ARG A 94 2.32 16.55 -0.01
N ALA A 95 2.83 15.75 0.92
CA ALA A 95 2.09 15.30 2.10
C ALA A 95 2.95 15.36 3.38
N THR A 96 2.30 15.53 4.52
CA THR A 96 2.93 15.37 5.83
C THR A 96 2.70 13.94 6.30
N VAL A 97 3.79 13.22 6.60
CA VAL A 97 3.74 11.86 7.14
C VAL A 97 3.61 11.95 8.66
N LEU A 98 2.60 11.27 9.19
CA LEU A 98 2.37 11.13 10.62
C LEU A 98 2.88 9.79 11.15
N SER A 99 2.85 8.75 10.31
CA SER A 99 3.39 7.45 10.68
C SER A 99 3.75 6.60 9.47
N GLY A 100 4.95 6.03 9.52
CA GLY A 100 5.46 5.08 8.54
C GLY A 100 5.49 3.65 9.10
N TYR A 101 6.59 2.94 8.90
CA TYR A 101 6.84 1.61 9.44
C TYR A 101 6.76 1.64 10.97
N ARG A 102 6.24 0.55 11.53
CA ARG A 102 6.21 0.33 12.98
C ARG A 102 6.77 -1.05 13.26
N THR A 103 7.71 -1.14 14.18
CA THR A 103 8.06 -2.42 14.79
C THR A 103 6.85 -2.99 15.53
N PHE A 104 6.90 -4.30 15.80
CA PHE A 104 5.86 -4.95 16.60
C PHE A 104 5.73 -4.30 17.99
N GLU A 105 6.86 -3.94 18.60
CA GLU A 105 6.91 -3.28 19.90
C GLU A 105 6.21 -1.91 19.87
N THR A 106 6.55 -1.05 18.91
CA THR A 106 5.91 0.26 18.75
C THR A 106 4.41 0.12 18.48
N ASN A 107 4.02 -0.83 17.63
CA ASN A 107 2.59 -1.06 17.33
C ASN A 107 1.81 -1.50 18.57
N GLU A 108 2.38 -2.39 19.38
CA GLU A 108 1.76 -2.86 20.62
C GLU A 108 1.72 -1.76 21.69
N LYS A 109 2.76 -0.91 21.78
CA LYS A 109 2.74 0.28 22.64
C LYS A 109 1.58 1.21 22.25
N LEU A 110 1.46 1.54 20.96
CA LEU A 110 0.37 2.37 20.45
C LEU A 110 -1.01 1.74 20.67
N ARG A 111 -1.13 0.41 20.55
CA ARG A 111 -2.39 -0.30 20.88
C ARG A 111 -2.85 -0.07 22.32
N ARG A 112 -1.91 0.03 23.25
CA ARG A 112 -2.20 0.21 24.68
C ARG A 112 -2.45 1.66 25.05
N THR A 113 -1.81 2.60 24.37
CA THR A 113 -1.81 4.02 24.77
C THR A 113 -2.71 4.89 23.91
N SER A 114 -2.98 4.49 22.67
CA SER A 114 -3.73 5.31 21.72
C SER A 114 -5.22 5.32 22.03
N LYS A 115 -5.82 6.51 21.90
CA LYS A 115 -7.26 6.72 21.98
C LYS A 115 -7.99 6.29 20.71
N ILE A 116 -7.26 6.16 19.61
CA ILE A 116 -7.76 5.65 18.32
C ILE A 116 -7.38 4.19 18.18
N GLY A 117 -8.31 3.34 17.73
CA GLY A 117 -8.08 1.90 17.62
C GLY A 117 -6.91 1.57 16.69
N VAL A 118 -5.93 0.81 17.19
CA VAL A 118 -4.78 0.32 16.43
C VAL A 118 -4.91 -1.20 16.27
N ALA A 119 -4.79 -1.71 15.06
CA ALA A 119 -4.88 -3.15 14.79
C ALA A 119 -3.59 -3.89 15.21
N GLU A 120 -3.73 -5.11 15.73
CA GLU A 120 -2.59 -5.97 16.07
C GLU A 120 -1.78 -6.34 14.80
N GLY A 121 -2.48 -6.81 13.76
CA GLY A 121 -1.92 -7.07 12.43
C GLY A 121 -1.96 -5.85 11.50
N SER A 122 -1.57 -4.68 12.00
CA SER A 122 -1.56 -3.44 11.21
C SER A 122 -0.63 -3.55 9.98
N GLN A 123 -1.03 -3.01 8.83
CA GLN A 123 -0.17 -3.01 7.63
C GLN A 123 1.12 -2.19 7.81
N HIS A 124 1.19 -1.33 8.83
CA HIS A 124 2.42 -0.62 9.20
C HIS A 124 3.57 -1.57 9.56
N ILE A 125 3.29 -2.72 10.19
CA ILE A 125 4.36 -3.66 10.61
C ILE A 125 5.00 -4.41 9.44
N TYR A 126 4.40 -4.31 8.26
CA TYR A 126 4.89 -4.95 7.04
C TYR A 126 5.54 -3.97 6.07
N GLY A 127 5.67 -2.68 6.41
CA GLY A 127 6.12 -1.66 5.45
C GLY A 127 5.11 -1.40 4.33
N ARG A 128 3.82 -1.60 4.64
CA ARG A 128 2.72 -1.62 3.67
C ARG A 128 1.65 -0.56 3.93
N ALA A 129 1.91 0.34 4.87
CA ALA A 129 0.98 1.41 5.23
C ALA A 129 1.68 2.73 5.52
N ILE A 130 0.92 3.80 5.39
CA ILE A 130 1.33 5.16 5.72
C ILE A 130 0.13 5.96 6.23
N ASP A 131 0.35 6.71 7.31
CA ASP A 131 -0.61 7.68 7.83
C ASP A 131 -0.16 9.08 7.42
N ILE A 132 -1.03 9.84 6.76
CA ILE A 132 -0.70 11.16 6.19
C ILE A 132 -1.73 12.26 6.53
N TYR A 133 -1.23 13.49 6.56
CA TYR A 133 -1.98 14.73 6.56
C TYR A 133 -1.72 15.50 5.26
N VAL A 134 -2.77 16.11 4.71
CA VAL A 134 -2.69 16.99 3.52
C VAL A 134 -3.60 18.19 3.74
N ASP A 135 -3.00 19.37 3.73
CA ASP A 135 -3.72 20.60 4.08
C ASP A 135 -4.87 20.90 3.12
N GLY A 136 -6.05 21.17 3.69
CA GLY A 136 -7.29 21.51 2.98
C GLY A 136 -7.85 20.44 2.03
N LYS A 137 -7.19 19.29 1.84
CA LYS A 137 -7.57 18.29 0.82
C LYS A 137 -7.69 16.85 1.35
N ILE A 138 -7.47 16.63 2.64
CA ILE A 138 -7.36 15.28 3.20
C ILE A 138 -8.61 14.39 2.97
N ALA A 139 -9.83 14.94 3.01
CA ALA A 139 -11.05 14.18 2.70
C ALA A 139 -11.09 13.74 1.21
N ASN A 140 -10.58 14.59 0.31
CA ASN A 140 -10.49 14.28 -1.11
C ASN A 140 -9.41 13.22 -1.38
N VAL A 141 -8.31 13.22 -0.62
CA VAL A 141 -7.28 12.16 -0.65
C VAL A 141 -7.90 10.83 -0.28
N ALA A 142 -8.68 10.77 0.82
CA ALA A 142 -9.39 9.55 1.22
C ALA A 142 -10.32 9.05 0.11
N LYS A 143 -11.10 9.96 -0.50
CA LYS A 143 -12.01 9.64 -1.61
C LYS A 143 -11.25 9.12 -2.83
N ALA A 144 -10.14 9.75 -3.20
CA ALA A 144 -9.30 9.35 -4.32
C ALA A 144 -8.71 7.95 -4.11
N ALA A 145 -8.19 7.67 -2.91
CA ALA A 145 -7.65 6.36 -2.54
C ALA A 145 -8.71 5.25 -2.56
N ARG A 146 -9.88 5.50 -1.97
CA ARG A 146 -11.01 4.55 -1.98
C ARG A 146 -11.46 4.18 -3.38
N ALA A 147 -11.47 5.15 -4.30
CA ALA A 147 -11.83 4.93 -5.69
C ALA A 147 -10.86 3.98 -6.43
N MET A 148 -9.62 3.84 -5.97
CA MET A 148 -8.65 2.94 -6.62
C MET A 148 -8.90 1.47 -6.33
N LYS A 149 -9.50 1.13 -5.17
CA LYS A 149 -9.68 -0.26 -4.71
C LYS A 149 -8.38 -1.09 -4.73
N ARG A 150 -7.26 -0.46 -4.38
CA ARG A 150 -5.90 -1.05 -4.36
C ARG A 150 -5.36 -1.36 -2.96
N GLY A 151 -6.17 -1.13 -1.92
CA GLY A 151 -5.86 -1.54 -0.56
C GLY A 151 -6.77 -0.90 0.48
N GLY A 152 -6.36 -0.88 1.74
CA GLY A 152 -7.14 -0.32 2.83
C GLY A 152 -7.05 1.19 2.93
N VAL A 153 -8.18 1.85 3.22
CA VAL A 153 -8.27 3.30 3.41
C VAL A 153 -9.05 3.66 4.67
N GLY A 154 -8.36 4.21 5.65
CA GLY A 154 -8.94 4.74 6.87
C GLY A 154 -9.05 6.27 6.84
N TRP A 155 -10.23 6.82 7.13
CA TRP A 155 -10.43 8.26 7.25
C TRP A 155 -10.65 8.66 8.71
N TYR A 156 -9.86 9.59 9.23
CA TYR A 156 -9.93 10.04 10.62
C TYR A 156 -10.20 11.55 10.68
N PRO A 157 -11.45 12.01 10.43
CA PRO A 157 -11.77 13.43 10.32
C PRO A 157 -11.43 14.24 11.57
N GLN A 158 -11.66 13.70 12.77
CA GLN A 158 -11.36 14.40 14.03
C GLN A 158 -9.84 14.56 14.24
N ASN A 159 -9.05 13.58 13.82
CA ASN A 159 -7.59 13.58 13.93
C ASN A 159 -6.91 14.15 12.66
N LYS A 160 -7.70 14.52 11.66
CA LYS A 160 -7.30 15.11 10.38
C LYS A 160 -6.34 14.28 9.53
N PHE A 161 -6.33 12.95 9.62
CA PHE A 161 -5.41 12.12 8.82
C PHE A 161 -6.10 11.01 8.03
N VAL A 162 -5.39 10.50 7.02
CA VAL A 162 -5.78 9.33 6.24
C VAL A 162 -4.74 8.23 6.41
N HIS A 163 -5.23 7.03 6.67
CA HIS A 163 -4.46 5.80 6.59
C HIS A 163 -4.58 5.23 5.18
N LEU A 164 -3.45 4.92 4.54
CA LEU A 164 -3.36 4.23 3.27
C LEU A 164 -2.54 2.97 3.44
N ASP A 165 -3.02 1.84 2.92
CA ASP A 165 -2.24 0.60 2.84
C ASP A 165 -2.47 -0.15 1.54
N CYS A 166 -1.57 -1.09 1.23
CA CYS A 166 -1.68 -2.00 0.08
C CYS A 166 -2.05 -3.44 0.47
N GLY A 167 -2.75 -3.62 1.61
CA GLY A 167 -3.34 -4.89 2.03
C GLY A 167 -4.70 -5.16 1.36
N PRO A 168 -5.56 -6.02 1.95
CA PRO A 168 -6.91 -6.25 1.43
C PRO A 168 -7.75 -4.97 1.36
N VAL A 169 -8.56 -4.83 0.31
CA VAL A 169 -9.45 -3.69 0.11
C VAL A 169 -10.45 -3.60 1.26
N ARG A 170 -10.40 -2.49 2.01
CA ARG A 170 -11.30 -2.21 3.14
C ARG A 170 -11.35 -0.72 3.39
N GLU A 171 -12.49 -0.23 3.86
CA GLU A 171 -12.69 1.20 4.09
C GLU A 171 -13.31 1.40 5.47
N TRP A 172 -12.77 2.35 6.23
CA TRP A 172 -13.33 2.70 7.53
C TRP A 172 -13.22 4.20 7.77
N THR A 173 -14.10 4.72 8.62
CA THR A 173 -14.07 6.13 9.07
C THR A 173 -14.25 6.14 10.58
N THR A 174 -13.33 6.79 11.30
CA THR A 174 -13.38 6.87 12.76
C THR A 174 -13.87 8.26 13.18
N GLY A 175 -14.88 8.33 14.07
CA GLY A 175 -15.35 9.59 14.63
C GLY A 175 -16.31 10.41 13.76
N GLY A 176 -17.02 9.78 12.81
CA GLY A 176 -18.11 10.39 12.05
C GLY A 176 -19.22 9.39 11.77
N VAL A 177 -20.49 9.84 11.83
CA VAL A 177 -21.69 9.05 11.52
C VAL A 177 -21.59 8.53 10.08
N LEU A 178 -21.54 7.21 9.90
CA LEU A 178 -21.74 6.59 8.59
C LEU A 178 -23.19 6.83 8.12
N PRO A 179 -23.47 7.10 6.83
CA PRO A 179 -24.83 6.96 6.33
C PRO A 179 -25.32 5.54 6.63
N ALA A 180 -26.59 5.43 7.06
CA ALA A 180 -27.21 4.27 7.69
C ALA A 180 -27.31 2.98 6.83
N SER A 181 -26.52 2.84 5.76
CA SER A 181 -26.56 1.69 4.85
C SER A 181 -25.26 0.88 4.74
N ALA A 182 -24.16 1.29 5.36
CA ALA A 182 -22.91 0.50 5.36
C ALA A 182 -22.83 -0.41 6.59
N GLY A 183 -23.50 -1.56 6.52
CA GLY A 183 -23.53 -2.57 7.57
C GLY A 183 -22.13 -3.02 8.03
N PHE A 184 -21.92 -2.98 9.35
CA PHE A 184 -20.72 -3.41 10.09
C PHE A 184 -20.34 -4.89 9.89
N LYS A 185 -21.10 -5.67 9.10
CA LYS A 185 -20.89 -7.11 8.86
C LYS A 185 -19.73 -7.42 7.91
N ASN A 186 -19.22 -6.44 7.17
CA ASN A 186 -18.14 -6.65 6.19
C ASN A 186 -16.73 -6.30 6.71
N LEU A 187 -16.60 -6.01 8.02
CA LEU A 187 -15.29 -5.70 8.64
C LEU A 187 -14.54 -6.93 9.18
N LEU A 188 -15.13 -8.13 9.06
CA LEU A 188 -14.58 -9.38 9.57
C LEU A 188 -14.30 -10.36 8.43
N ALA A 189 -13.20 -11.11 8.54
CA ALA A 189 -12.87 -12.18 7.61
C ALA A 189 -14.00 -13.24 7.56
N PRO A 190 -14.17 -13.96 6.42
CA PRO A 190 -15.19 -15.00 6.30
C PRO A 190 -15.06 -16.04 7.42
N GLY A 191 -16.16 -16.31 8.14
CA GLY A 191 -16.23 -17.33 9.19
C GLY A 191 -16.27 -16.81 10.64
N VAL A 192 -16.17 -15.50 10.87
CA VAL A 192 -16.32 -14.92 12.22
C VAL A 192 -17.71 -14.30 12.36
N THR A 193 -18.64 -15.05 12.97
CA THR A 193 -20.06 -14.65 13.09
C THR A 193 -20.47 -14.17 14.49
N GLN A 194 -19.67 -14.40 15.54
CA GLN A 194 -19.88 -13.85 16.88
C GLN A 194 -18.62 -14.00 17.76
N PHE A 195 -18.37 -13.06 18.68
CA PHE A 195 -17.36 -13.23 19.73
C PHE A 195 -18.02 -13.04 21.11
N LYS A 196 -18.02 -14.10 21.94
CA LYS A 196 -18.59 -14.13 23.29
C LYS A 196 -17.47 -14.02 24.34
N GLY A 197 -17.46 -12.94 25.10
CA GLY A 197 -16.71 -12.79 26.36
C GLY A 197 -15.19 -12.61 26.22
N PRO A 198 -14.53 -12.02 27.23
CA PRO A 198 -13.13 -11.62 27.10
C PRO A 198 -12.19 -12.78 27.44
N PHE A 199 -11.38 -13.21 26.47
CA PHE A 199 -10.17 -13.97 26.75
C PHE A 199 -9.19 -13.12 27.58
N GLY A 200 -8.50 -13.77 28.52
CA GLY A 200 -7.41 -13.14 29.27
C GLY A 200 -6.27 -12.70 28.33
N LYS A 201 -5.46 -11.72 28.77
CA LYS A 201 -4.38 -11.12 27.97
C LYS A 201 -3.45 -12.18 27.33
N GLN A 202 -3.06 -13.19 28.11
CA GLN A 202 -2.16 -14.26 27.63
C GLN A 202 -2.85 -15.15 26.60
N GLN A 203 -4.10 -15.55 26.85
CA GLN A 203 -4.89 -16.37 25.93
C GLN A 203 -5.12 -15.68 24.57
N ARG A 204 -5.23 -14.35 24.55
CA ARG A 204 -5.34 -13.57 23.30
C ARG A 204 -4.03 -13.55 22.50
N ILE A 205 -2.89 -13.42 23.18
CA ILE A 205 -1.56 -13.45 22.57
C ILE A 205 -1.28 -14.85 22.01
N ASP A 206 -1.56 -15.89 22.79
CA ASP A 206 -1.33 -17.27 22.39
C ASP A 206 -2.23 -17.66 21.19
N LEU A 207 -3.48 -17.20 21.18
CA LEU A 207 -4.39 -17.37 20.05
C LEU A 207 -3.92 -16.60 18.81
N GLY A 208 -3.44 -15.36 18.97
CA GLY A 208 -2.85 -14.56 17.88
C GLY A 208 -1.65 -15.25 17.25
N HIS A 209 -0.71 -15.75 18.06
CA HIS A 209 0.44 -16.52 17.59
C HIS A 209 0.03 -17.83 16.90
N ALA A 210 -0.95 -18.56 17.45
CA ALA A 210 -1.45 -19.79 16.86
C ALA A 210 -2.11 -19.55 15.48
N LEU A 211 -2.90 -18.49 15.34
CA LEU A 211 -3.55 -18.11 14.08
C LEU A 211 -2.54 -17.63 13.04
N ALA A 212 -1.56 -16.80 13.42
CA ALA A 212 -0.50 -16.35 12.52
C ALA A 212 0.35 -17.53 12.02
N LYS A 213 0.70 -18.47 12.91
CA LYS A 213 1.43 -19.69 12.56
C LYS A 213 0.62 -20.59 11.63
N ALA A 214 -0.68 -20.77 11.87
CA ALA A 214 -1.56 -21.56 11.02
C ALA A 214 -1.71 -20.96 9.62
N GLN A 215 -1.85 -19.63 9.52
CA GLN A 215 -1.91 -18.93 8.23
C GLN A 215 -0.59 -19.02 7.45
N TYR A 216 0.55 -18.91 8.12
CA TYR A 216 1.86 -19.12 7.52
C TYR A 216 2.01 -20.55 7.00
N GLN A 217 1.65 -21.55 7.80
CA GLN A 217 1.73 -22.96 7.41
C GLN A 217 0.79 -23.32 6.25
N GLN A 218 -0.41 -22.73 6.19
CA GLN A 218 -1.30 -22.89 5.03
C GLN A 218 -0.69 -22.30 3.75
N ARG A 219 -0.05 -21.13 3.82
CA ARG A 219 0.64 -20.52 2.67
C ARG A 219 1.83 -21.36 2.20
N MET A 220 2.62 -21.89 3.13
CA MET A 220 3.75 -22.77 2.79
C MET A 220 3.31 -24.10 2.18
N ARG A 221 2.19 -24.67 2.63
CA ARG A 221 1.61 -25.88 2.01
C ARG A 221 1.12 -25.64 0.58
N GLY A 222 0.53 -24.48 0.30
CA GLY A 222 0.09 -24.11 -1.05
C GLY A 222 1.23 -23.82 -2.04
N ILE A 223 2.45 -23.56 -1.54
CA ILE A 223 3.63 -23.26 -2.36
C ILE A 223 4.48 -24.53 -2.61
N PHE A 224 4.59 -25.43 -1.63
CA PHE A 224 5.48 -26.60 -1.73
C PHE A 224 4.78 -27.92 -2.12
N PHE A 225 3.46 -28.02 -2.00
CA PHE A 225 2.70 -29.20 -2.42
C PHE A 225 1.43 -28.78 -3.18
N PRO A 226 1.56 -28.34 -4.45
CA PRO A 226 0.40 -28.16 -5.31
C PRO A 226 -0.28 -29.54 -5.52
N LYS A 227 -1.61 -29.56 -5.42
CA LYS A 227 -2.42 -30.74 -5.75
C LYS A 227 -2.46 -30.96 -7.25
#